data_AF-A0A2K8KLH6-F1
#
_entry.id   AF-A0A2K8KLH6-F1
#
_cell.length_a   1.000
_cell.length_b   1.000
_cell.length_c   1.000
_cell.angle_alpha   90.00
_cell.angle_beta   90.00
_cell.angle_gamma   90.00
#
_symmetry.space_group_name_H-M   'P 1'
#
loop_
_entity.id
_entity.type
_entity.pdbx_description
1 polymer ?
#
loop_
_entity_poly.entity_id
_entity_poly.type
_entity_poly.pdbx_seq_one_letter_code
_entity_poly.pdbx_strand_id
1 'polypeptide(L)'
;MEIKCFGKIEVEFENDDCKSYEKYKEILGFKTFCYIADYISQKLNKEKIKYKYISNLIRYDKRIKYKLFRYFGTIEDCIKSILINKTKFCNGKLEKSNDLDFTTLVEINKIDGNCWTMGKILGELKSLELIQPEKCCQFKKIFELRNKVMHYNLIYVDFDWYKNKIIELGDALPDEYKKGYQDSINNAKKCFEDIKCLLMEDIKYEICD
;
A
#
# COMPACT_ATOMS: atom_id res chain seq x y z
N MET A 1 10.73 -33.10 -10.24
CA MET A 1 11.29 -31.81 -10.68
C MET A 1 10.90 -31.62 -12.12
N GLU A 2 10.20 -30.53 -12.44
CA GLU A 2 9.69 -30.21 -13.78
C GLU A 2 10.28 -28.87 -14.22
N ILE A 3 10.51 -28.68 -15.51
CA ILE A 3 11.02 -27.42 -16.07
C ILE A 3 9.99 -26.89 -17.06
N LYS A 4 9.59 -25.63 -16.92
CA LYS A 4 8.74 -24.91 -17.89
C LYS A 4 9.44 -23.64 -18.36
N CYS A 5 9.16 -23.23 -19.59
CA CYS A 5 9.70 -21.98 -20.15
C CYS A 5 8.71 -20.84 -19.96
N PHE A 6 9.16 -19.77 -19.28
CA PHE A 6 8.41 -18.52 -19.15
C PHE A 6 9.05 -17.49 -20.08
N GLY A 7 8.58 -17.45 -21.32
CA GLY A 7 9.29 -16.73 -22.39
C GLY A 7 10.61 -17.43 -22.71
N LYS A 8 11.73 -16.73 -22.50
CA LYS A 8 13.10 -17.25 -22.71
C LYS A 8 13.72 -17.85 -21.45
N ILE A 9 13.08 -17.72 -20.30
CA ILE A 9 13.64 -18.12 -19.00
C ILE A 9 13.18 -19.53 -18.65
N GLU A 10 14.12 -20.39 -18.27
CA GLU A 10 13.81 -21.71 -17.73
C GLU A 10 13.43 -21.60 -16.26
N VAL A 11 12.26 -22.15 -15.90
CA VAL A 11 11.75 -22.13 -14.54
C VAL A 11 11.63 -23.56 -14.00
N GLU A 12 12.37 -23.83 -12.92
CA GLU A 12 12.36 -25.10 -12.19
C GLU A 12 11.20 -25.15 -11.18
N PHE A 13 10.42 -26.21 -11.26
CA PHE A 13 9.31 -26.50 -10.36
C PHE A 13 9.68 -27.66 -9.42
N GLU A 14 9.53 -27.42 -8.13
CA GLU A 14 9.75 -28.41 -7.07
C GLU A 14 8.43 -28.69 -6.32
N ASN A 15 8.25 -29.91 -5.80
CA ASN A 15 7.08 -30.26 -4.97
C ASN A 15 5.72 -29.90 -5.62
N ASP A 16 4.82 -29.24 -4.87
CA ASP A 16 3.50 -28.80 -5.31
C ASP A 16 3.50 -27.46 -6.10
N ASP A 17 4.67 -26.98 -6.55
CA ASP A 17 4.80 -25.73 -7.30
C ASP A 17 3.89 -25.69 -8.53
N CYS A 18 3.78 -26.80 -9.27
CA CYS A 18 2.93 -26.88 -10.46
C CYS A 18 1.46 -26.65 -10.12
N LYS A 19 0.93 -27.25 -9.04
CA LYS A 19 -0.46 -27.05 -8.61
C LYS A 19 -0.71 -25.60 -8.19
N SER A 20 0.24 -25.00 -7.47
CA SER A 20 0.19 -23.59 -7.08
C SER A 20 0.17 -22.68 -8.31
N TYR A 21 1.06 -22.93 -9.27
CA TYR A 21 1.13 -22.19 -10.52
C TYR A 21 -0.16 -22.24 -11.32
N GLU A 22 -0.69 -23.43 -11.61
CA GLU A 22 -1.92 -23.55 -12.42
C GLU A 22 -3.09 -22.81 -11.76
N LYS A 23 -3.17 -22.80 -10.41
CA LYS A 23 -4.18 -22.02 -9.68
C LYS A 23 -4.01 -20.51 -9.85
N TYR A 24 -2.79 -19.99 -9.77
CA TYR A 24 -2.54 -18.54 -9.76
C TYR A 24 -2.30 -17.94 -11.14
N LYS A 25 -1.93 -18.75 -12.14
CA LYS A 25 -1.72 -18.33 -13.53
C LYS A 25 -2.94 -17.62 -14.09
N GLU A 26 -4.12 -18.17 -13.85
CA GLU A 26 -5.38 -17.59 -14.33
C GLU A 26 -5.82 -16.35 -13.53
N ILE A 27 -5.37 -16.21 -12.29
CA ILE A 27 -5.70 -15.07 -11.43
C ILE A 27 -4.82 -13.85 -11.74
N LEU A 28 -3.52 -14.07 -11.95
CA LEU A 28 -2.53 -12.99 -12.14
C LEU A 28 -2.18 -12.77 -13.62
N GLY A 29 -2.58 -13.70 -14.49
CA GLY A 29 -2.24 -13.71 -15.91
C GLY A 29 -0.82 -14.25 -16.15
N PHE A 30 -0.69 -15.14 -17.14
CA PHE A 30 0.60 -15.74 -17.51
C PHE A 30 1.70 -14.71 -17.83
N LYS A 31 1.34 -13.59 -18.49
CA LYS A 31 2.31 -12.53 -18.83
C LYS A 31 2.98 -11.93 -17.58
N THR A 32 2.28 -11.86 -16.45
CA THR A 32 2.84 -11.42 -15.17
C THR A 32 3.92 -12.37 -14.70
N PHE A 33 3.70 -13.68 -14.82
CA PHE A 33 4.70 -14.68 -14.47
C PHE A 33 5.95 -14.59 -15.37
N CYS A 34 5.77 -14.39 -16.68
CA CYS A 34 6.88 -14.16 -17.61
C CYS A 34 7.68 -12.91 -17.24
N TYR A 35 7.00 -11.80 -16.95
CA TYR A 35 7.65 -10.56 -16.53
C TYR A 35 8.47 -10.75 -15.25
N ILE A 36 7.90 -11.43 -14.24
CA ILE A 36 8.62 -11.70 -12.99
C ILE A 36 9.82 -12.60 -13.23
N ALA A 37 9.70 -13.63 -14.06
CA ALA A 37 10.81 -14.52 -14.38
C ALA A 37 11.96 -13.77 -15.05
N ASP A 38 11.65 -12.90 -16.02
CA ASP A 38 12.62 -12.04 -16.69
C ASP A 38 13.28 -11.05 -15.71
N TYR A 39 12.50 -10.39 -14.86
CA TYR A 39 13.02 -9.49 -13.82
C TYR A 39 13.99 -10.19 -12.86
N ILE A 40 13.61 -11.37 -12.34
CA ILE A 40 14.46 -12.16 -11.43
C ILE A 40 15.73 -12.62 -12.16
N SER A 41 15.58 -13.12 -13.39
CA SER A 41 16.69 -13.57 -14.23
C SER A 41 17.73 -12.46 -14.42
N GLN A 42 17.29 -11.25 -14.79
CA GLN A 42 18.15 -10.09 -14.99
C GLN A 42 18.84 -9.66 -13.69
N LYS A 43 18.10 -9.58 -12.58
CA LYS A 43 18.65 -9.14 -11.29
C LYS A 43 19.64 -10.13 -10.68
N LEU A 44 19.44 -11.44 -10.91
CA LEU A 44 20.32 -12.48 -10.41
C LEU A 44 21.40 -12.92 -11.42
N ASN A 45 21.33 -12.42 -12.65
CA ASN A 45 22.14 -12.86 -13.78
C ASN A 45 22.08 -14.38 -14.00
N LYS A 46 20.87 -14.94 -14.15
CA LYS A 46 20.62 -16.38 -14.31
C LYS A 46 19.62 -16.69 -15.41
N GLU A 47 19.96 -17.58 -16.33
CA GLU A 47 19.05 -18.05 -17.38
C GLU A 47 18.00 -19.05 -16.87
N LYS A 48 18.31 -19.69 -15.72
CA LYS A 48 17.45 -20.67 -15.05
C LYS A 48 17.17 -20.25 -13.61
N ILE A 49 15.91 -20.23 -13.22
CA ILE A 49 15.45 -19.80 -11.89
C ILE A 49 14.47 -20.80 -11.28
N LYS A 50 14.27 -20.74 -9.96
CA LYS A 50 13.26 -21.55 -9.27
C LYS A 50 11.91 -20.86 -9.30
N TYR A 51 10.82 -21.60 -9.54
CA TYR A 51 9.45 -21.09 -9.42
C TYR A 51 9.18 -20.51 -8.03
N LYS A 52 9.78 -21.10 -6.99
CA LYS A 52 9.74 -20.58 -5.63
C LYS A 52 10.09 -19.09 -5.55
N TYR A 53 11.07 -18.60 -6.32
CA TYR A 53 11.46 -17.19 -6.33
C TYR A 53 10.36 -16.29 -6.88
N ILE A 54 9.71 -16.71 -7.98
CA ILE A 54 8.54 -16.02 -8.55
C ILE A 54 7.42 -15.97 -7.51
N SER A 55 7.11 -17.13 -6.91
CA SER A 55 6.04 -17.24 -5.92
C SER A 55 6.30 -16.39 -4.67
N ASN A 56 7.54 -16.32 -4.20
CA ASN A 56 7.94 -15.52 -3.03
C ASN A 56 7.86 -14.03 -3.35
N LEU A 57 8.24 -13.58 -4.55
CA LEU A 57 8.12 -12.17 -4.93
C LEU A 57 6.66 -11.72 -5.03
N ILE A 58 5.78 -12.57 -5.59
CA ILE A 58 4.32 -12.33 -5.60
C ILE A 58 3.76 -12.24 -4.18
N ARG A 59 4.17 -13.16 -3.30
CA ARG A 59 3.72 -13.17 -1.90
C ARG A 59 4.22 -11.94 -1.14
N TYR A 60 5.45 -11.53 -1.38
CA TYR A 60 6.02 -10.30 -0.82
C TYR A 60 5.20 -9.09 -1.25
N ASP A 61 4.96 -8.90 -2.55
CA ASP A 61 4.16 -7.78 -3.09
C ASP A 61 2.77 -7.72 -2.44
N LYS A 62 2.06 -8.86 -2.38
CA LYS A 62 0.76 -8.92 -1.69
C LYS A 62 0.85 -8.59 -0.21
N ARG A 63 1.89 -9.10 0.48
CA ARG A 63 2.05 -8.92 1.92
C ARG A 63 2.34 -7.47 2.26
N ILE A 64 3.26 -6.81 1.57
CA ILE A 64 3.57 -5.40 1.84
C ILE A 64 2.35 -4.50 1.54
N LYS A 65 1.61 -4.74 0.45
CA LYS A 65 0.36 -4.01 0.16
C LYS A 65 -0.68 -4.19 1.27
N TYR A 66 -0.85 -5.43 1.76
CA TYR A 66 -1.74 -5.71 2.87
C TYR A 66 -1.35 -4.97 4.14
N LYS A 67 -0.05 -4.90 4.46
CA LYS A 67 0.44 -4.10 5.58
C LYS A 67 0.14 -2.62 5.37
N LEU A 68 0.42 -2.07 4.18
CA LEU A 68 0.16 -0.67 3.85
C LEU A 68 -1.32 -0.30 3.97
N PHE A 69 -2.25 -1.17 3.55
CA PHE A 69 -3.69 -0.91 3.67
C PHE A 69 -4.14 -0.58 5.09
N ARG A 70 -3.57 -1.26 6.09
CA ARG A 70 -3.88 -0.97 7.49
C ARG A 70 -3.57 0.49 7.85
N TYR A 71 -2.40 0.98 7.42
CA TYR A 71 -1.93 2.32 7.76
C TYR A 71 -2.58 3.41 6.90
N PHE A 72 -2.95 3.11 5.66
CA PHE A 72 -3.84 4.00 4.90
C PHE A 72 -5.16 4.20 5.64
N GLY A 73 -5.77 3.12 6.15
CA GLY A 73 -6.99 3.21 6.98
C GLY A 73 -6.79 4.11 8.20
N THR A 74 -5.68 3.97 8.92
CA THR A 74 -5.35 4.85 10.05
C THR A 74 -5.29 6.32 9.65
N ILE A 75 -4.60 6.66 8.55
CA ILE A 75 -4.56 8.05 8.05
C ILE A 75 -5.95 8.54 7.65
N GLU A 76 -6.73 7.72 6.97
CA GLU A 76 -8.10 8.07 6.57
C GLU A 76 -8.98 8.37 7.79
N ASP A 77 -8.88 7.58 8.85
CA ASP A 77 -9.62 7.80 10.10
C ASP A 77 -9.13 9.05 10.85
N CYS A 78 -7.82 9.33 10.85
CA CYS A 78 -7.29 10.58 11.38
C CYS A 78 -7.83 11.81 10.64
N ILE A 79 -7.94 11.74 9.31
CA ILE A 79 -8.48 12.84 8.51
C ILE A 79 -9.98 13.02 8.78
N LYS A 80 -10.75 11.92 8.83
CA LYS A 80 -12.18 11.95 9.15
C LYS A 80 -12.44 12.51 10.55
N SER A 81 -11.64 12.14 11.54
CA SER A 81 -11.84 12.60 12.92
C SER A 81 -11.65 14.10 13.07
N ILE A 82 -10.72 14.71 12.32
CA ILE A 82 -10.57 16.17 12.27
C ILE A 82 -11.88 16.81 11.81
N LEU A 83 -12.48 16.29 10.73
CA LEU A 83 -13.74 16.82 10.20
C LEU A 83 -14.86 16.65 11.23
N ILE A 84 -15.09 15.41 11.70
CA ILE A 84 -16.16 15.08 12.65
C ILE A 84 -16.07 15.93 13.92
N ASN A 85 -14.88 16.09 14.49
CA ASN A 85 -14.70 16.77 15.77
C ASN A 85 -14.72 18.31 15.65
N LYS A 86 -14.64 18.85 14.43
CA LYS A 86 -14.50 20.30 14.20
C LYS A 86 -15.61 20.87 13.33
N THR A 87 -16.61 20.07 12.97
CA THR A 87 -17.73 20.53 12.15
C THR A 87 -19.07 19.98 12.59
N LYS A 88 -20.13 20.72 12.24
CA LYS A 88 -21.51 20.22 12.15
C LYS A 88 -21.99 20.31 10.71
N PHE A 89 -22.95 19.47 10.34
CA PHE A 89 -23.62 19.54 9.05
C PHE A 89 -25.00 20.15 9.23
N CYS A 90 -25.19 21.36 8.70
CA CYS A 90 -26.44 22.10 8.81
C CYS A 90 -26.78 22.76 7.48
N ASN A 91 -28.06 22.76 7.10
CA ASN A 91 -28.54 23.40 5.87
C ASN A 91 -27.77 22.97 4.61
N GLY A 92 -27.40 21.69 4.51
CA GLY A 92 -26.73 21.12 3.34
C GLY A 92 -25.23 21.45 3.23
N LYS A 93 -24.62 22.03 4.26
CA LYS A 93 -23.19 22.38 4.27
C LYS A 93 -22.52 22.05 5.60
N LEU A 94 -21.20 21.88 5.55
CA LEU A 94 -20.38 21.79 6.75
C LEU A 94 -20.06 23.17 7.29
N GLU A 95 -20.12 23.32 8.60
CA GLU A 95 -19.77 24.53 9.32
C GLU A 95 -18.83 24.20 10.48
N LYS A 96 -17.85 25.06 10.76
CA LYS A 96 -16.98 24.93 11.94
C LYS A 96 -17.82 24.89 13.21
N SER A 97 -17.62 23.87 14.03
CA SER A 97 -18.23 23.76 15.36
C SER A 97 -17.38 22.87 16.26
N ASN A 98 -17.33 23.18 17.56
CA ASN A 98 -16.78 22.27 18.58
C ASN A 98 -17.88 21.67 19.46
N ASP A 99 -19.15 21.91 19.12
CA ASP A 99 -20.28 21.37 19.86
C ASP A 99 -20.31 19.84 19.74
N LEU A 100 -20.80 19.17 20.78
CA LEU A 100 -21.08 17.73 20.69
C LEU A 100 -22.29 17.51 19.79
N ASP A 101 -22.01 17.28 18.52
CA ASP A 101 -22.99 17.07 17.46
C ASP A 101 -22.57 15.90 16.55
N PHE A 102 -23.55 15.12 16.10
CA PHE A 102 -23.30 13.91 15.31
C PHE A 102 -23.68 14.06 13.82
N THR A 103 -24.14 15.23 13.39
CA THR A 103 -24.68 15.43 12.02
C THR A 103 -23.60 15.24 10.96
N THR A 104 -22.37 15.70 11.20
CA THR A 104 -21.22 15.45 10.32
C THR A 104 -20.98 13.95 10.16
N LEU A 105 -20.94 13.21 11.27
CA LEU A 105 -20.71 11.77 11.26
C LEU A 105 -21.79 11.04 10.47
N VAL A 106 -23.07 11.39 10.68
CA VAL A 106 -24.19 10.80 9.95
C VAL A 106 -24.08 11.12 8.46
N GLU A 107 -23.80 12.37 8.11
CA GLU A 107 -23.72 12.83 6.72
C GLU A 107 -22.63 12.10 5.93
N ILE A 108 -21.41 12.02 6.45
CA ILE A 108 -20.30 11.41 5.70
C ILE A 108 -20.43 9.89 5.52
N ASN A 109 -21.32 9.24 6.30
CA ASN A 109 -21.59 7.81 6.22
C ASN A 109 -22.85 7.47 5.37
N LYS A 110 -23.53 8.46 4.80
CA LYS A 110 -24.66 8.20 3.90
C LYS A 110 -24.19 7.44 2.65
N ILE A 111 -24.94 6.40 2.31
CA ILE A 111 -24.78 5.65 1.06
C ILE A 111 -25.79 6.22 0.06
N ASP A 112 -25.47 7.36 -0.52
CA ASP A 112 -26.25 8.03 -1.55
C ASP A 112 -25.36 8.45 -2.73
N GLY A 113 -25.93 9.17 -3.71
CA GLY A 113 -25.19 9.67 -4.87
C GLY A 113 -24.09 10.70 -4.54
N ASN A 114 -24.03 11.20 -3.29
CA ASN A 114 -23.07 12.19 -2.81
C ASN A 114 -21.97 11.55 -1.95
N CYS A 115 -21.35 10.48 -2.46
CA CYS A 115 -20.28 9.76 -1.75
C CYS A 115 -19.16 10.69 -1.25
N TRP A 116 -18.92 10.66 0.06
CA TRP A 116 -17.86 11.40 0.73
C TRP A 116 -16.51 10.70 0.55
N THR A 117 -15.85 10.99 -0.57
CA THR A 117 -14.49 10.50 -0.84
C THR A 117 -13.46 11.22 0.03
N MET A 118 -12.30 10.59 0.23
CA MET A 118 -11.16 11.21 0.92
C MET A 118 -10.72 12.53 0.28
N GLY A 119 -10.82 12.65 -1.05
CA GLY A 119 -10.55 13.89 -1.76
C GLY A 119 -11.54 15.01 -1.39
N LYS A 120 -12.84 14.69 -1.30
CA LYS A 120 -13.88 15.64 -0.87
C LYS A 120 -13.66 16.07 0.58
N ILE A 121 -13.42 15.12 1.49
CA ILE A 121 -13.13 15.40 2.90
C ILE A 121 -11.91 16.33 3.02
N LEU A 122 -10.82 16.04 2.32
CA LEU A 122 -9.62 16.87 2.35
C LEU A 122 -9.87 18.28 1.77
N GLY A 123 -10.75 18.38 0.77
CA GLY A 123 -11.22 19.66 0.23
C GLY A 123 -11.96 20.50 1.28
N GLU A 124 -12.87 19.89 2.03
CA GLU A 124 -13.61 20.57 3.11
C GLU A 124 -12.70 20.97 4.28
N LEU A 125 -11.77 20.10 4.68
CA LEU A 125 -10.79 20.45 5.70
C LEU A 125 -9.95 21.66 5.29
N LYS A 126 -9.62 21.77 3.99
CA LYS A 126 -8.89 22.91 3.45
C LYS A 126 -9.76 24.16 3.36
N SER A 127 -10.99 24.07 2.85
CA SER A 127 -11.90 25.21 2.70
C SER A 127 -12.27 25.82 4.05
N LEU A 128 -12.41 24.96 5.08
CA LEU A 128 -12.63 25.34 6.46
C LEU A 128 -11.33 25.60 7.20
N GLU A 129 -10.14 25.64 6.58
CA GLU A 129 -8.88 25.96 7.29
C GLU A 129 -8.64 25.10 8.56
N LEU A 130 -9.12 23.86 8.57
CA LEU A 130 -8.99 22.92 9.70
C LEU A 130 -7.66 22.18 9.68
N ILE A 131 -6.91 22.30 8.59
CA ILE A 131 -5.58 21.72 8.40
C ILE A 131 -4.66 22.74 7.73
N GLN A 132 -3.36 22.66 8.06
CA GLN A 132 -2.35 23.49 7.41
C GLN A 132 -2.09 23.06 5.96
N PRO A 133 -1.70 23.99 5.06
CA PRO A 133 -1.41 23.68 3.65
C PRO A 133 -0.39 22.57 3.45
N GLU A 134 0.67 22.53 4.27
CA GLU A 134 1.74 21.54 4.19
C GLU A 134 1.22 20.14 4.49
N LYS A 135 0.39 20.02 5.54
CA LYS A 135 -0.27 18.77 5.92
C LYS A 135 -1.28 18.31 4.87
N CYS A 136 -1.97 19.25 4.22
CA CYS A 136 -2.82 18.94 3.06
C CYS A 136 -2.01 18.35 1.89
N CYS A 137 -0.85 18.94 1.57
CA CYS A 137 0.06 18.40 0.56
C CYS A 137 0.60 17.01 0.93
N GLN A 138 0.93 16.78 2.20
CA GLN A 138 1.34 15.46 2.70
C GLN A 138 0.25 14.41 2.48
N PHE A 139 -1.00 14.70 2.84
CA PHE A 139 -2.12 13.76 2.62
C PHE A 139 -2.37 13.48 1.13
N LYS A 140 -2.22 14.45 0.24
CA LYS A 140 -2.32 14.21 -1.22
C LYS A 140 -1.29 13.21 -1.73
N LYS A 141 -0.04 13.31 -1.27
CA LYS A 141 1.02 12.34 -1.62
C LYS A 141 0.68 10.94 -1.11
N ILE A 142 0.11 10.83 0.09
CA ILE A 142 -0.35 9.55 0.65
C ILE A 142 -1.50 8.96 -0.18
N PHE A 143 -2.44 9.79 -0.64
CA PHE A 143 -3.53 9.33 -1.49
C PHE A 143 -3.03 8.82 -2.85
N GLU A 144 -2.00 9.44 -3.41
CA GLU A 144 -1.32 8.94 -4.61
C GLU A 144 -0.72 7.56 -4.37
N LEU A 145 0.05 7.39 -3.29
CA LEU A 145 0.61 6.09 -2.91
C LEU A 145 -0.50 5.05 -2.70
N ARG A 146 -1.55 5.40 -1.94
CA ARG A 146 -2.71 4.53 -1.68
C ARG A 146 -3.33 4.07 -2.99
N ASN A 147 -3.59 4.99 -3.92
CA ASN A 147 -4.13 4.62 -5.23
C ASN A 147 -3.18 3.70 -5.99
N LYS A 148 -1.88 4.01 -6.04
CA LYS A 148 -0.90 3.14 -6.70
C LYS A 148 -0.78 1.75 -6.08
N VAL A 149 -0.95 1.62 -4.77
CA VAL A 149 -0.94 0.34 -4.04
C VAL A 149 -2.25 -0.44 -4.21
N MET A 150 -3.39 0.25 -4.25
CA MET A 150 -4.72 -0.34 -4.46
C MET A 150 -4.94 -0.80 -5.91
N HIS A 151 -4.37 -0.08 -6.88
CA HIS A 151 -4.44 -0.44 -8.30
C HIS A 151 -3.36 -1.46 -8.65
N TYR A 152 -3.57 -2.24 -9.72
CA TYR A 152 -2.81 -3.44 -10.15
C TYR A 152 -1.27 -3.35 -10.29
N ASN A 153 -0.64 -2.25 -9.86
CA ASN A 153 0.80 -2.03 -9.93
C ASN A 153 1.57 -3.00 -9.04
N LEU A 154 2.79 -3.35 -9.43
CA LEU A 154 3.67 -4.26 -8.71
C LEU A 154 4.78 -3.44 -8.04
N ILE A 155 4.99 -3.60 -6.74
CA ILE A 155 5.90 -2.72 -5.97
C ILE A 155 7.35 -2.88 -6.41
N TYR A 156 7.76 -4.09 -6.75
CA TYR A 156 9.13 -4.41 -7.19
C TYR A 156 9.49 -3.87 -8.59
N VAL A 157 8.56 -3.21 -9.29
CA VAL A 157 8.85 -2.55 -10.57
C VAL A 157 9.61 -1.23 -10.36
N ASP A 158 9.38 -0.55 -9.23
CA ASP A 158 9.98 0.77 -8.94
C ASP A 158 10.23 0.91 -7.44
N PHE A 159 11.20 0.16 -6.92
CA PHE A 159 11.49 0.15 -5.49
C PHE A 159 11.87 1.51 -4.93
N ASP A 160 12.61 2.33 -5.69
CA ASP A 160 13.07 3.63 -5.20
C ASP A 160 11.89 4.58 -4.99
N TRP A 161 10.96 4.62 -5.95
CA TRP A 161 9.74 5.40 -5.79
C TRP A 161 8.90 4.89 -4.61
N TYR A 162 8.64 3.58 -4.53
CA TYR A 162 7.83 3.02 -3.45
C TYR A 162 8.47 3.19 -2.08
N LYS A 163 9.79 2.99 -1.95
CA LYS A 163 10.53 3.17 -0.68
C LYS A 163 10.37 4.58 -0.16
N ASN A 164 10.59 5.58 -1.02
CA ASN A 164 10.44 6.99 -0.65
C ASN A 164 9.00 7.30 -0.21
N LYS A 165 7.99 6.80 -0.93
CA LYS A 165 6.58 7.02 -0.57
C LYS A 165 6.15 6.30 0.70
N ILE A 166 6.69 5.11 0.96
CA ILE A 166 6.45 4.35 2.18
C ILE A 166 7.06 5.10 3.39
N ILE A 167 8.24 5.70 3.24
CA ILE A 167 8.83 6.56 4.28
C ILE A 167 7.94 7.79 4.53
N GLU A 168 7.53 8.50 3.47
CA GLU A 168 6.62 9.65 3.57
C GLU A 168 5.29 9.30 4.30
N LEU A 169 4.76 8.08 4.10
CA LEU A 169 3.59 7.59 4.84
C LEU A 169 3.89 7.41 6.33
N GLY A 170 5.04 6.82 6.67
CA GLY A 170 5.43 6.64 8.07
C GLY A 170 5.61 7.96 8.81
N ASP A 171 6.18 8.97 8.15
CA ASP A 171 6.36 10.31 8.72
C ASP A 171 5.02 11.01 9.00
N ALA A 172 3.96 10.64 8.29
CA ALA A 172 2.63 11.20 8.46
C ALA A 172 1.79 10.51 9.54
N LEU A 173 2.21 9.32 10.01
CA LEU A 173 1.51 8.60 11.05
C LEU A 173 1.71 9.27 12.41
N PRO A 174 0.73 9.18 13.34
CA PRO A 174 0.95 9.55 14.72
C PRO A 174 2.12 8.74 15.32
N ASP A 175 2.85 9.35 16.24
CA ASP A 175 4.12 8.79 16.75
C ASP A 175 3.94 7.39 17.34
N GLU A 176 2.82 7.12 18.02
CA GLU A 176 2.54 5.79 18.59
C GLU A 176 2.43 4.67 17.53
N TYR A 177 2.19 5.00 16.26
CA TYR A 177 2.10 4.03 15.16
C TYR A 177 3.42 3.83 14.43
N LYS A 178 4.39 4.74 14.54
CA LYS A 178 5.62 4.74 13.72
C LYS A 178 6.47 3.48 13.91
N LYS A 179 6.69 3.06 15.16
CA LYS A 179 7.44 1.82 15.45
C LYS A 179 6.74 0.59 14.88
N GLY A 180 5.43 0.45 15.14
CA GLY A 180 4.64 -0.66 14.62
C GLY A 180 4.58 -0.68 13.09
N TYR A 181 4.58 0.51 12.46
CA TYR A 181 4.66 0.68 11.00
C TYR A 181 5.98 0.15 10.45
N GLN A 182 7.11 0.63 11.00
CA GLN A 182 8.44 0.18 10.61
C GLN A 182 8.57 -1.34 10.68
N ASP A 183 8.19 -1.90 11.83
CA ASP A 183 8.25 -3.34 12.06
C ASP A 183 7.35 -4.09 11.08
N SER A 184 6.15 -3.59 10.81
CA SER A 184 5.22 -4.23 9.88
C SER A 184 5.74 -4.27 8.44
N ILE A 185 6.34 -3.18 7.97
CA ILE A 185 6.91 -3.10 6.63
C ILE A 185 8.16 -3.97 6.51
N ASN A 186 9.10 -3.85 7.46
CA ASN A 186 10.34 -4.64 7.44
C ASN A 186 10.04 -6.14 7.60
N ASN A 187 9.04 -6.53 8.37
CA ASN A 187 8.60 -7.92 8.50
C ASN A 187 7.87 -8.47 7.26
N ALA A 188 7.51 -7.63 6.27
CA ALA A 188 6.91 -8.13 5.03
C ALA A 188 7.85 -9.09 4.28
N LYS A 189 9.16 -8.97 4.46
CA LYS A 189 10.16 -9.85 3.83
C LYS A 189 10.46 -11.15 4.56
N LYS A 190 9.89 -11.37 5.76
CA LYS A 190 10.18 -12.56 6.58
C LYS A 190 9.82 -13.85 5.84
N CYS A 191 10.66 -14.87 5.94
CA CYS A 191 10.52 -16.16 5.25
C CYS A 191 10.77 -16.12 3.73
N PHE A 192 11.39 -15.04 3.21
CA PHE A 192 11.78 -14.90 1.80
C PHE A 192 13.29 -14.67 1.66
N GLU A 193 14.08 -15.33 2.51
CA GLU A 193 15.54 -15.16 2.59
C GLU A 193 16.24 -15.54 1.28
N ASP A 194 15.66 -16.47 0.52
CA ASP A 194 16.15 -16.95 -0.77
C ASP A 194 16.07 -15.91 -1.90
N ILE A 195 15.25 -14.86 -1.73
CA ILE A 195 15.13 -13.74 -2.67
C ILE A 195 15.41 -12.39 -2.02
N LYS A 196 16.06 -12.34 -0.85
CA LYS A 196 16.25 -11.10 -0.07
C LYS A 196 16.86 -9.94 -0.88
N CYS A 197 17.77 -10.24 -1.80
CA CYS A 197 18.39 -9.23 -2.69
C CYS A 197 17.45 -8.62 -3.73
N LEU A 198 16.26 -9.20 -3.91
CA LEU A 198 15.22 -8.73 -4.83
C LEU A 198 14.10 -7.98 -4.11
N LEU A 199 14.22 -7.79 -2.79
CA LEU A 199 13.22 -7.16 -1.96
C LEU A 199 13.67 -5.74 -1.59
N MET A 200 12.70 -4.89 -1.26
CA MET A 200 12.98 -3.55 -0.76
C MET A 200 13.85 -3.63 0.50
N GLU A 201 14.82 -2.72 0.59
CA GLU A 201 15.64 -2.55 1.79
C GLU A 201 14.81 -2.17 3.01
N ASP A 202 15.39 -2.38 4.21
CA ASP A 202 14.74 -1.94 5.44
C ASP A 202 14.55 -0.42 5.46
N ILE A 203 13.36 -0.01 5.88
CA ILE A 203 13.09 1.38 6.26
C ILE A 203 13.53 1.61 7.70
N LYS A 204 14.03 2.81 7.99
CA LYS A 204 14.48 3.25 9.32
C LYS A 204 13.87 4.61 9.61
N TYR A 205 13.24 4.75 10.78
CA TYR A 205 12.86 6.02 11.37
C TYR A 205 13.80 6.33 12.52
N GLU A 206 14.18 7.60 12.66
CA GLU A 206 14.67 8.11 13.93
C GLU A 206 13.47 8.24 14.87
N ILE A 207 13.32 7.27 15.77
CA ILE A 207 12.34 7.37 16.85
C ILE A 207 13.02 8.23 17.91
N CYS A 208 12.55 9.48 18.07
CA CYS A 208 12.91 10.27 19.23
C CYS A 208 12.19 9.66 20.44
N ASP A 209 12.97 9.08 21.35
CA ASP A 209 12.49 8.61 22.66
C ASP A 209 12.05 9.78 23.56
#